data_AF-A0A2N5N407-F1
#
_entry.id   AF-A0A2N5N407-F1
#
_cell.length_a   1.000
_cell.length_b   1.000
_cell.length_c   1.000
_cell.angle_alpha   90.00
_cell.angle_beta   90.00
_cell.angle_gamma   90.00
#
_symmetry.space_group_name_H-M   'P 1'
#
loop_
_entity.id
_entity.type
_entity.pdbx_description
1 polymer ?
#
loop_
_entity_poly.entity_id
_entity_poly.type
_entity_poly.pdbx_seq_one_letter_code
_entity_poly.pdbx_strand_id
1 'polypeptide(L)'
;MLPGAVQLPPGGHPVALAAGCQTTGGYPVILHVIAADLPRLGQLRPGDGTRFLRVELEEAQRLLLRQQRELDRLEAALRLRTERFLQEQRRAPAADS
;
A
#
# COMPACT_ATOMS: atom_id res chain seq x y z
N MET A 1 -4.50 -4.51 17.34
CA MET A 1 -5.37 -4.12 16.22
C MET A 1 -4.59 -4.30 14.94
N LEU A 2 -5.25 -4.17 13.79
CA LEU A 2 -4.61 -4.24 12.47
C LEU A 2 -4.60 -2.85 11.82
N PRO A 3 -3.59 -2.53 10.97
CA PRO A 3 -3.59 -1.32 10.18
C PRO A 3 -4.85 -1.22 9.32
N GLY A 4 -5.45 -0.03 9.28
CA GLY A 4 -6.71 0.24 8.60
C GLY A 4 -7.94 0.26 9.51
N ALA A 5 -7.86 -0.24 10.74
CA ALA A 5 -8.94 -0.08 11.70
C ALA A 5 -9.16 1.41 12.01
N VAL A 6 -10.42 1.87 12.03
CA VAL A 6 -10.78 3.24 12.37
C VAL A 6 -11.53 3.26 13.69
N GLN A 7 -10.89 3.82 14.71
CA GLN A 7 -11.43 3.94 16.06
C GLN A 7 -12.25 5.22 16.21
N LEU A 8 -13.28 5.18 17.06
CA LEU A 8 -14.04 6.36 17.48
C LEU A 8 -13.90 6.59 18.99
N PRO A 9 -13.00 7.49 19.42
CA PRO A 9 -12.91 7.92 20.82
C PRO A 9 -14.15 8.75 21.24
N PRO A 10 -14.37 8.96 22.55
CA PRO A 10 -15.47 9.78 23.08
C PRO A 10 -15.52 11.22 22.53
N GLY A 11 -14.39 11.76 22.09
CA GLY A 11 -14.30 13.08 21.46
C GLY A 11 -14.90 13.16 20.05
N GLY A 12 -15.37 12.06 19.47
CA GLY A 12 -16.13 12.06 18.21
C GLY A 12 -15.30 12.16 16.93
N HIS A 13 -13.97 12.24 17.02
CA HIS A 13 -13.08 12.32 15.88
C HIS A 13 -12.50 10.94 15.53
N PRO A 14 -12.82 10.36 14.34
CA PRO A 14 -12.30 9.07 13.95
C PRO A 14 -10.78 9.07 13.78
N VAL A 15 -10.12 8.00 14.24
CA VAL A 15 -8.67 7.81 14.12
C VAL A 15 -8.39 6.53 13.35
N ALA A 16 -7.79 6.66 12.16
CA ALA A 16 -7.35 5.52 11.35
C ALA A 16 -5.97 5.04 11.82
N LEU A 17 -5.86 3.74 12.10
CA LEU A 17 -4.63 3.12 12.59
C LEU A 17 -3.68 2.77 11.44
N ALA A 18 -2.42 3.19 11.56
CA ALA A 18 -1.36 2.90 10.60
C ALA A 18 -0.52 1.67 11.01
N ALA A 19 0.57 1.40 10.28
CA ALA A 19 1.45 0.25 10.51
C ALA A 19 2.02 0.15 11.94
N GLY A 20 2.18 1.27 12.65
CA GLY A 20 2.67 1.33 14.03
C GLY A 20 1.60 1.15 15.11
N CYS A 21 0.41 0.64 14.78
CA CYS A 21 -0.69 0.57 15.73
C CYS A 21 -0.44 -0.43 16.87
N GLN A 22 -0.96 -0.14 18.05
CA GLN A 22 -0.91 -1.05 19.19
C GLN A 22 -1.75 -2.32 18.94
N THR A 23 -1.32 -3.42 19.55
CA THR A 23 -2.00 -4.72 19.46
C THR A 23 -3.34 -4.74 20.21
N THR A 24 -3.53 -3.83 21.18
CA THR A 24 -4.78 -3.61 21.92
C THR A 24 -5.38 -2.26 21.54
N GLY A 25 -6.70 -2.10 21.64
CA GLY A 25 -7.33 -0.78 21.55
C GLY A 25 -8.47 -0.63 22.55
N GLY A 26 -8.62 0.59 23.09
CA GLY A 26 -9.61 0.93 24.11
C GLY A 26 -10.88 1.59 23.57
N TYR A 27 -10.98 1.77 22.25
CA TYR A 27 -12.10 2.47 21.61
C TYR A 27 -12.80 1.58 20.57
N PRO A 28 -14.12 1.76 20.37
CA PRO A 28 -14.87 1.06 19.34
C PRO A 28 -14.26 1.28 17.95
N VAL A 29 -14.17 0.21 17.17
CA VAL A 29 -13.82 0.28 15.75
C VAL A 29 -15.10 0.40 14.95
N ILE A 30 -15.25 1.49 14.20
CA ILE A 30 -16.47 1.81 13.45
C ILE A 30 -16.41 1.39 11.98
N LEU A 31 -15.20 1.24 11.43
CA LEU A 31 -14.95 0.69 10.09
C LEU A 31 -13.51 0.20 9.95
N HIS A 32 -13.22 -0.50 8.85
CA HIS A 32 -11.87 -0.92 8.50
C HIS A 32 -11.57 -0.58 7.04
N VAL A 33 -10.46 0.12 6.80
CA VAL A 33 -9.95 0.41 5.45
C VAL A 33 -9.41 -0.87 4.84
N ILE A 34 -9.72 -1.13 3.58
CA ILE A 34 -9.24 -2.32 2.87
C ILE A 34 -7.72 -2.26 2.67
N ALA A 35 -7.07 -3.41 2.63
CA ALA A 35 -5.62 -3.51 2.46
C ALA A 35 -5.12 -2.77 1.20
N ALA A 36 -5.87 -2.87 0.10
CA ALA A 36 -5.53 -2.24 -1.17
C ALA A 36 -5.43 -0.70 -1.10
N ASP A 37 -6.13 -0.06 -0.15
CA ASP A 37 -6.18 1.40 0.01
C ASP A 37 -5.27 1.91 1.14
N LEU A 38 -4.63 1.04 1.93
CA LEU A 38 -3.68 1.46 2.96
C LEU A 38 -2.54 2.34 2.42
N PRO A 39 -1.96 2.07 1.23
CA PRO A 39 -0.95 2.96 0.66
C PRO A 39 -1.49 4.37 0.40
N ARG A 40 -2.76 4.51 0.00
CA ARG A 40 -3.39 5.83 -0.22
C ARG A 40 -3.59 6.55 1.10
N LEU A 41 -4.07 5.85 2.13
CA LEU A 41 -4.24 6.38 3.47
C LEU A 41 -2.91 6.89 4.05
N GLY A 42 -1.81 6.16 3.83
CA GLY A 42 -0.48 6.53 4.30
C GLY A 42 0.16 7.74 3.61
N GLN A 43 -0.40 8.20 2.49
CA GLN A 43 0.09 9.37 1.74
C GLN A 43 -0.68 10.66 2.05
N LEU A 44 -1.73 10.59 2.88
CA LEU A 44 -2.51 11.76 3.27
C LEU A 44 -1.70 12.73 4.13
N ARG A 45 -1.95 14.02 3.92
CA ARG A 45 -1.36 15.13 4.68
C ARG A 45 -2.41 15.77 5.60
N PRO A 46 -1.97 16.45 6.67
CA PRO A 46 -2.87 17.27 7.47
C PRO A 46 -3.63 18.28 6.59
N GLY A 47 -4.96 18.29 6.71
CA GLY A 47 -5.84 19.15 5.90
C GLY A 47 -6.41 18.49 4.65
N ASP A 48 -5.94 17.30 4.25
CA ASP A 48 -6.52 16.58 3.11
C ASP A 48 -7.97 16.14 3.42
N GLY A 49 -8.88 16.47 2.51
CA GLY A 49 -10.27 16.01 2.58
C GLY A 49 -10.38 14.54 2.21
N THR A 50 -10.99 13.73 3.08
CA THR A 50 -11.18 12.29 2.83
C THR A 50 -12.63 11.87 3.02
N ARG A 51 -13.05 10.85 2.26
CA ARG A 51 -14.36 10.22 2.37
C ARG A 51 -14.19 8.72 2.31
N PHE A 52 -14.85 8.01 3.22
CA PHE A 52 -14.93 6.56 3.17
C PHE A 52 -16.12 6.13 2.31
N LEU A 53 -15.89 5.13 1.47
CA LEU A 53 -16.92 4.47 0.70
C LEU A 53 -17.06 3.03 1.20
N ARG A 54 -18.29 2.56 1.33
CA ARG A 54 -18.55 1.15 1.63
C ARG A 54 -18.14 0.32 0.41
N VAL A 55 -17.46 -0.79 0.69
CA VAL A 55 -17.06 -1.78 -0.29
C VAL A 55 -17.44 -3.15 0.23
N GLU A 56 -17.88 -4.02 -0.68
CA GLU A 56 -18.17 -5.41 -0.34
C GLU A 56 -16.88 -6.23 -0.28
N LEU A 57 -16.87 -7.29 0.53
CA LEU A 57 -15.66 -8.08 0.79
C LEU A 57 -15.03 -8.64 -0.50
N GLU A 58 -15.85 -9.09 -1.44
CA GLU A 58 -15.38 -9.63 -2.72
C GLU A 58 -14.64 -8.57 -3.54
N GLU A 59 -15.15 -7.33 -3.56
CA GLU A 59 -14.50 -6.23 -4.26
C GLU A 59 -13.19 -5.83 -3.57
N ALA A 60 -13.16 -5.81 -2.24
CA ALA A 60 -11.93 -5.58 -1.48
C ALA A 60 -10.83 -6.61 -1.83
N GLN A 61 -11.19 -7.89 -1.93
CA GLN A 61 -10.28 -8.97 -2.33
C GLN A 61 -9.82 -8.81 -3.78
N ARG A 62 -10.74 -8.47 -4.68
CA ARG A 62 -10.45 -8.24 -6.10
C ARG A 62 -9.46 -7.11 -6.29
N LEU A 63 -9.64 -6.00 -5.58
CA LEU A 63 -8.74 -4.84 -5.60
C LEU A 63 -7.35 -5.21 -5.08
N LEU A 64 -7.27 -5.99 -4.00
CA LEU A 64 -6.00 -6.46 -3.45
C LEU A 64 -5.24 -7.35 -4.44
N LEU A 65 -5.92 -8.33 -5.05
CA LEU A 65 -5.31 -9.20 -6.07
C LEU A 65 -4.86 -8.42 -7.30
N ARG A 66 -5.63 -7.40 -7.71
CA ARG A 66 -5.24 -6.51 -8.81
C ARG A 66 -3.96 -5.75 -8.47
N GLN A 67 -3.90 -5.15 -7.28
CA GLN A 67 -2.70 -4.44 -6.81
C GLN A 67 -1.48 -5.36 -6.80
N GLN A 68 -1.62 -6.58 -6.27
CA GLN A 68 -0.51 -7.55 -6.25
C GLN A 68 -0.01 -7.86 -7.66
N ARG A 69 -0.93 -8.14 -8.61
CA ARG A 69 -0.57 -8.40 -10.01
C ARG A 69 0.14 -7.23 -10.68
N GLU A 70 -0.24 -6.00 -10.35
CA GLU A 70 0.43 -4.80 -10.88
C GLU A 70 1.86 -4.67 -10.35
N LEU A 71 2.08 -4.97 -9.07
CA LEU A 71 3.42 -5.01 -8.47
C LEU A 71 4.29 -6.12 -9.07
N ASP A 72 3.75 -7.33 -9.21
CA ASP A 72 4.47 -8.47 -9.81
C ASP A 72 4.91 -8.16 -11.25
N ARG A 73 4.05 -7.47 -12.01
CA ARG A 73 4.36 -7.03 -13.38
C ARG A 73 5.49 -6.00 -13.40
N LEU A 74 5.46 -5.03 -12.49
CA LEU A 74 6.50 -4.02 -12.39
C LEU A 74 7.84 -4.66 -12.01
N GLU A 75 7.83 -5.58 -11.04
CA GLU A 75 9.01 -6.34 -10.64
C GLU A 75 9.63 -7.10 -11.81
N ALA A 76 8.82 -7.86 -12.56
CA ALA A 76 9.28 -8.58 -13.74
C ALA A 76 9.88 -7.65 -14.80
N ALA A 77 9.25 -6.50 -15.04
CA ALA A 77 9.76 -5.51 -15.99
C ALA A 77 11.10 -4.90 -15.56
N LEU A 78 11.24 -4.55 -14.27
CA LEU A 78 12.48 -4.02 -13.71
C LEU A 78 13.61 -5.06 -13.78
N ARG A 79 13.30 -6.33 -13.51
CA ARG A 79 14.26 -7.43 -13.62
C ARG A 79 14.79 -7.58 -15.05
N LEU A 80 13.90 -7.67 -16.04
CA LEU A 80 14.29 -7.79 -17.46
C LEU A 80 15.12 -6.59 -17.92
N ARG A 81 14.74 -5.37 -17.53
CA ARG A 81 15.50 -4.15 -17.84
C ARG A 81 16.91 -4.20 -17.23
N THR A 82 17.02 -4.65 -15.99
CA THR A 82 18.30 -4.75 -15.26
C THR A 82 19.21 -5.81 -15.88
N GLU A 83 18.66 -6.98 -16.21
CA GLU A 83 19.40 -8.07 -16.88
C GLU A 83 19.95 -7.60 -18.23
N ARG A 84 19.12 -6.92 -19.04
CA ARG A 84 19.54 -6.33 -20.32
C ARG A 84 20.69 -5.33 -20.15
N PHE A 85 20.56 -4.40 -19.20
CA PHE A 85 21.60 -3.41 -18.92
C PHE A 85 22.94 -4.05 -18.53
N LEU A 86 22.92 -5.09 -17.68
CA LEU A 86 24.12 -5.82 -17.27
C LEU A 86 24.74 -6.67 -18.39
N GLN A 87 23.95 -7.11 -19.37
CA GLN A 87 24.45 -7.81 -20.57
C GLN A 87 25.13 -6.84 -21.54
N GLU A 88 24.53 -5.66 -21.75
CA GLU A 88 25.09 -4.60 -22.61
C GLU A 88 26.44 -4.10 -22.05
N GLN A 89 26.53 -3.87 -20.73
CA GLN A 89 27.78 -3.51 -20.04
C GLN A 89 28.88 -4.58 -20.16
N ARG A 90 28.52 -5.87 -20.08
CA ARG A 90 29.50 -6.98 -20.22
C ARG A 90 29.99 -7.19 -21.65
N ARG A 91 29.25 -6.72 -22.66
CA ARG A 91 29.64 -6.77 -24.07
C ARG A 91 30.45 -5.56 -24.52
N ALA A 92 30.53 -4.49 -23.72
CA ALA A 92 31.40 -3.37 -24.02
C ALA A 92 32.87 -3.88 -24.01
N PRO A 93 33.61 -3.75 -25.12
CA PRO A 93 35.01 -4.15 -25.13
C PRO A 93 35.78 -3.29 -24.11
N ALA A 94 36.77 -3.88 -23.44
CA ALA A 94 37.80 -3.13 -22.75
C ALA A 94 38.50 -2.24 -23.80
N ALA A 95 38.02 -1.01 -23.94
CA ALA A 95 38.61 -0.04 -24.84
C ALA A 95 39.94 0.43 -24.22
N ASP A 96 41.00 0.10 -24.94
CA ASP A 96 42.36 0.63 -24.95
C ASP A 96 43.22 0.52 -23.67
N SER A 97 44.22 -0.36 -23.74
CA SER A 97 45.55 -0.19 -23.14
C SER A 97 46.62 -0.49 -24.19
#